data_AF-A5YJP1-F1
#
_entry.id   AF-A5YJP1-F1
#
_cell.length_a   1.000
_cell.length_b   1.000
_cell.length_c   1.000
_cell.angle_alpha   90.00
_cell.angle_beta   90.00
_cell.angle_gamma   90.00
#
_symmetry.space_group_name_H-M   'P 1'
#
loop_
_entity.id
_entity.type
_entity.pdbx_description
1 polymer ?
#
loop_
_entity_poly.entity_id
_entity_poly.type
_entity_poly.pdbx_seq_one_letter_code
_entity_poly.pdbx_strand_id
1 'polypeptide(L)'
;NEAHYSIIRQGQYVHLDDLCNAHIFLYEQAAAKGRYVCSSHDATILTISEFLRQKYPEYNVPSTFEGVDENLKSIMFSSKKLIDMGFNFKYSLEDMLVESIETCRQKGFLPVTLPEHLKSEDKVPGRDDNKEIKNGSAGLTDGMVACKKTEPGMAGEKADSHMSAQQICA
;
A
#
# COMPACT_ATOMS: atom_id res chain seq x y z
N ASN A 1 -3.74 -13.04 -1.01
CA ASN A 1 -3.70 -11.57 -1.20
C ASN A 1 -2.29 -10.98 -1.18
N GLU A 2 -1.24 -11.77 -0.93
CA GLU A 2 0.15 -11.30 -0.76
C GLU A 2 0.70 -10.53 -1.97
N ALA A 3 0.29 -10.89 -3.20
CA ALA A 3 0.72 -10.23 -4.43
C ALA A 3 0.47 -8.71 -4.46
N HIS A 4 -0.49 -8.20 -3.67
CA HIS A 4 -0.82 -6.78 -3.65
C HIS A 4 -0.04 -5.97 -2.60
N TYR A 5 0.68 -6.61 -1.67
CA TYR A 5 1.36 -5.92 -0.56
C TYR A 5 2.38 -4.89 -1.06
N SER A 6 3.06 -5.17 -2.16
CA SER A 6 3.98 -4.23 -2.80
C SER A 6 3.35 -2.89 -3.18
N ILE A 7 2.05 -2.88 -3.51
CA ILE A 7 1.30 -1.70 -3.93
C ILE A 7 0.74 -0.95 -2.71
N ILE A 8 0.22 -1.67 -1.71
CA ILE A 8 -0.48 -1.07 -0.57
C ILE A 8 0.42 -0.77 0.64
N ARG A 9 1.73 -1.07 0.57
CA ARG A 9 2.66 -0.90 1.71
C ARG A 9 2.81 0.54 2.21
N GLN A 10 2.73 1.54 1.33
CA GLN A 10 2.94 2.97 1.62
C GLN A 10 1.83 3.78 0.94
N GLY A 11 0.66 3.83 1.57
CA GLY A 11 -0.54 4.43 0.99
C GLY A 11 -0.66 5.93 1.27
N GLN A 12 -1.33 6.63 0.36
CA GLN A 12 -1.76 8.02 0.49
C GLN A 12 -3.28 8.09 0.40
N TYR A 13 -3.89 8.89 1.27
CA TYR A 13 -5.33 8.89 1.49
C TYR A 13 -5.90 10.31 1.43
N VAL A 14 -7.14 10.39 0.95
CA VAL A 14 -7.97 11.59 0.98
C VAL A 14 -9.42 11.16 1.17
N HIS A 15 -10.14 11.93 1.98
CA HIS A 15 -11.56 11.67 2.21
C HIS A 15 -12.36 11.97 0.94
N LEU A 16 -13.40 11.17 0.67
CA LEU A 16 -14.22 11.33 -0.54
C LEU A 16 -14.83 12.73 -0.64
N ASP A 17 -15.42 13.21 0.46
CA ASP A 17 -16.01 14.55 0.51
C ASP A 17 -14.96 15.67 0.36
N ASP A 18 -13.76 15.51 0.92
CA ASP A 18 -12.68 16.49 0.72
C ASP A 18 -12.26 16.53 -0.75
N LEU A 19 -12.16 15.38 -1.42
CA LEU A 19 -11.83 15.32 -2.84
C LEU A 19 -12.91 15.99 -3.70
N CYS A 20 -14.19 15.71 -3.46
CA CYS A 20 -15.30 16.36 -4.14
C CYS A 20 -15.31 17.88 -3.92
N ASN A 21 -15.10 18.33 -2.68
CA ASN A 21 -15.02 19.74 -2.35
C ASN A 21 -13.80 20.41 -3.01
N ALA A 22 -12.66 19.72 -3.09
CA ALA A 22 -11.48 20.23 -3.78
C ALA A 22 -11.73 20.43 -5.27
N HIS A 23 -12.49 19.53 -5.91
CA HIS A 23 -12.89 19.69 -7.31
C HIS A 23 -13.72 20.97 -7.52
N ILE A 24 -14.73 21.21 -6.68
CA ILE A 24 -15.56 22.43 -6.74
C ILE A 24 -14.70 23.67 -6.49
N PHE A 25 -13.88 23.64 -5.43
CA PHE A 25 -12.99 24.73 -5.06
C PHE A 25 -12.03 25.13 -6.20
N LEU A 26 -11.41 24.15 -6.86
CA LEU A 26 -10.51 24.40 -7.99
C LEU A 26 -11.24 24.95 -9.21
N TYR A 27 -12.48 24.52 -9.44
CA TYR A 27 -13.32 25.04 -10.53
C TYR A 27 -13.70 26.51 -10.30
N GLU A 28 -14.02 26.89 -9.06
CA GLU A 28 -14.42 28.25 -8.70
C GLU A 28 -13.25 29.24 -8.65
N GLN A 29 -12.01 28.75 -8.49
CA GLN A 29 -10.84 29.63 -8.41
C GLN A 29 -10.26 29.98 -9.78
N ALA A 30 -10.48 31.24 -10.19
CA ALA A 30 -9.93 31.77 -11.45
C ALA A 30 -8.39 31.70 -11.55
N ALA A 31 -7.68 31.71 -10.41
CA ALA A 31 -6.24 31.58 -10.36
C ALA A 31 -5.73 30.13 -10.45
N ALA A 32 -6.63 29.13 -10.40
CA ALA A 32 -6.24 27.72 -10.46
C ALA A 32 -5.64 27.38 -11.83
N LYS A 33 -4.46 26.77 -11.83
CA LYS A 33 -3.76 26.41 -13.08
C LYS A 33 -2.92 25.14 -12.95
N GLY A 34 -3.06 24.26 -13.94
CA GLY A 34 -2.30 23.01 -14.03
C GLY A 34 -2.74 21.97 -13.00
N ARG A 35 -1.82 21.10 -12.59
CA ARG A 35 -2.11 19.96 -11.70
C ARG A 35 -2.08 20.35 -10.23
N TYR A 36 -2.94 19.70 -9.44
CA TYR A 36 -3.00 19.80 -7.98
C TYR A 36 -3.02 18.40 -7.38
N VAL A 37 -2.22 18.21 -6.34
CA VAL A 37 -2.28 17.00 -5.51
C VAL A 37 -3.35 17.24 -4.45
N CYS A 38 -4.26 16.28 -4.30
CA CYS A 38 -5.31 16.27 -3.28
C CYS A 38 -5.15 15.01 -2.44
N SER A 39 -4.27 15.09 -1.45
CA SER A 39 -3.91 14.01 -0.52
C SER A 39 -3.75 14.61 0.88
N SER A 40 -4.48 14.12 1.87
CA SER A 40 -4.45 14.70 3.22
C SER A 40 -3.59 13.91 4.20
N HIS A 41 -3.56 12.58 4.06
CA HIS A 41 -2.86 11.70 4.99
C HIS A 41 -2.03 10.67 4.24
N ASP A 42 -1.04 10.11 4.92
CA ASP A 42 -0.24 8.99 4.45
C ASP A 42 -0.06 8.00 5.61
N ALA A 43 -0.08 6.71 5.29
CA ALA A 43 0.09 5.64 6.27
C ALA A 43 0.61 4.37 5.61
N THR A 44 1.36 3.59 6.38
CA THR A 44 1.82 2.27 5.93
C THR A 44 0.71 1.24 6.12
N ILE A 45 0.83 0.11 5.43
CA ILE A 45 -0.05 -1.04 5.63
C ILE A 45 -0.05 -1.53 7.09
N LEU A 46 1.08 -1.41 7.80
CA LEU A 46 1.18 -1.77 9.22
C LEU A 46 0.27 -0.89 10.07
N THR A 47 0.35 0.44 9.90
CA THR A 47 -0.49 1.40 10.61
C THR A 47 -1.98 1.16 10.35
N ILE A 48 -2.37 0.96 9.09
CA ILE A 48 -3.76 0.66 8.73
C ILE A 48 -4.20 -0.68 9.35
N SER A 49 -3.39 -1.72 9.25
CA SER A 49 -3.71 -3.04 9.81
C SER A 49 -3.93 -3.00 11.32
N GLU A 50 -3.11 -2.23 12.03
CA GLU A 50 -3.20 -2.08 13.47
C GLU A 50 -4.48 -1.36 13.87
N PHE A 51 -4.78 -0.23 13.23
CA PHE A 51 -6.03 0.49 13.43
C PHE A 51 -7.24 -0.43 13.22
N LEU A 52 -7.25 -1.20 12.13
CA LEU A 52 -8.35 -2.11 11.80
C LEU A 52 -8.50 -3.23 12.82
N ARG A 53 -7.41 -3.86 13.29
CA ARG A 53 -7.48 -4.89 14.34
C ARG A 53 -8.03 -4.35 15.65
N GLN A 54 -7.65 -3.13 16.03
CA GLN A 54 -8.12 -2.51 17.26
C GLN A 54 -9.60 -2.12 17.19
N LYS A 55 -10.03 -1.54 16.07
CA LYS A 55 -11.39 -1.02 15.92
C LYS A 55 -12.41 -2.06 15.47
N TYR A 56 -11.96 -3.07 14.73
CA TYR A 56 -12.79 -4.12 14.16
C TYR A 56 -12.19 -5.52 14.44
N PRO A 57 -12.08 -5.92 15.72
CA PRO A 57 -11.48 -7.19 16.13
C PRO A 57 -12.20 -8.43 15.58
N GLU A 58 -13.45 -8.28 15.11
CA GLU A 58 -14.21 -9.30 14.41
C GLU A 58 -13.63 -9.67 13.04
N TYR A 59 -12.77 -8.83 12.44
CA TYR A 59 -12.10 -9.09 11.18
C TYR A 59 -10.73 -9.75 11.37
N ASN A 60 -10.45 -10.80 10.57
CA ASN A 60 -9.15 -11.45 10.55
C ASN A 60 -8.15 -10.64 9.70
N VAL A 61 -7.69 -9.50 10.25
CA VAL A 61 -6.73 -8.61 9.59
C VAL A 61 -5.31 -9.06 9.95
N PRO A 62 -4.44 -9.34 8.96
CA PRO A 62 -3.06 -9.74 9.23
C PRO A 62 -2.29 -8.70 10.04
N SER A 63 -1.36 -9.17 10.88
CA SER A 63 -0.42 -8.33 11.62
C SER A 63 0.94 -8.18 10.95
N THR A 64 1.27 -9.08 10.02
CA THR A 64 2.53 -9.10 9.29
C THR A 64 2.28 -9.19 7.79
N PHE A 65 3.19 -8.62 7.02
CA PHE A 65 3.10 -8.54 5.56
C PHE A 65 4.48 -8.80 4.98
N GLU A 66 4.59 -9.71 4.02
CA GLU A 66 5.86 -10.05 3.39
C GLU A 66 6.52 -8.81 2.77
N GLY A 67 7.81 -8.61 3.03
CA GLY A 67 8.57 -7.48 2.50
C GLY A 67 8.24 -6.12 3.12
N VAL A 68 7.55 -6.11 4.27
CA VAL A 68 7.23 -4.90 5.04
C VAL A 68 7.74 -5.07 6.47
N ASP A 69 8.59 -4.14 6.90
CA ASP A 69 9.11 -4.08 8.27
C ASP A 69 8.74 -2.76 8.96
N GLU A 70 8.93 -2.70 10.28
CA GLU A 70 8.57 -1.54 11.13
C GLU A 70 9.35 -0.26 10.80
N ASN A 71 10.50 -0.37 10.14
CA ASN A 71 11.29 0.78 9.70
C ASN A 71 10.78 1.36 8.37
N LEU A 72 9.77 0.75 7.75
CA LEU A 72 9.16 1.26 6.54
C LEU A 72 8.53 2.63 6.81
N LYS A 73 9.15 3.68 6.27
CA LYS A 73 8.61 5.03 6.37
C LYS A 73 7.44 5.23 5.43
N SER A 74 6.43 5.95 5.89
CA SER A 74 5.36 6.39 5.01
C SER A 74 5.86 7.41 3.96
N ILE A 75 5.19 7.48 2.81
CA ILE A 75 5.50 8.41 1.74
C ILE A 75 4.37 9.44 1.67
N MET A 76 4.70 10.69 1.98
CA MET A 76 3.75 11.81 1.95
C MET A 76 3.67 12.42 0.55
N PHE A 77 2.44 12.67 0.08
CA PHE A 77 2.19 13.49 -1.09
C PHE A 77 1.92 14.94 -0.67
N SER A 78 2.64 15.88 -1.26
CA SER A 78 2.51 17.29 -0.90
C SER A 78 1.30 17.95 -1.58
N SER A 79 0.26 18.19 -0.79
CA SER A 79 -0.90 19.01 -1.19
C SER A 79 -0.70 20.50 -0.95
N LYS A 80 0.54 20.94 -0.69
CA LYS A 80 0.86 22.33 -0.35
C LYS A 80 0.29 23.33 -1.36
N LYS A 81 0.38 23.04 -2.66
CA LYS A 81 -0.16 23.93 -3.70
C LYS A 81 -1.67 24.15 -3.57
N LEU A 82 -2.43 23.12 -3.20
CA LEU A 82 -3.88 23.21 -3.00
C LEU A 82 -4.21 24.00 -1.73
N ILE A 83 -3.48 23.71 -0.64
CA ILE A 83 -3.64 24.39 0.67
C ILE A 83 -3.27 25.87 0.58
N ASP A 84 -2.18 26.22 -0.11
CA ASP A 84 -1.72 27.59 -0.29
C ASP A 84 -2.74 28.46 -1.05
N MET A 85 -3.67 27.85 -1.80
CA MET A 85 -4.79 28.59 -2.42
C MET A 85 -5.97 28.84 -1.48
N GLY A 86 -5.95 28.25 -0.28
CA GLY A 86 -7.00 28.40 0.73
C GLY A 86 -7.93 27.19 0.90
N PHE A 87 -7.65 26.06 0.24
CA PHE A 87 -8.39 24.82 0.51
C PHE A 87 -8.01 24.24 1.87
N ASN A 88 -8.99 23.68 2.60
CA ASN A 88 -8.76 23.02 3.87
C ASN A 88 -9.40 21.63 3.89
N PHE A 89 -8.61 20.63 4.27
CA PHE A 89 -9.10 19.27 4.52
C PHE A 89 -9.84 19.21 5.85
N LYS A 90 -10.96 18.51 5.90
CA LYS A 90 -11.85 18.49 7.07
C LYS A 90 -11.83 17.16 7.83
N TYR A 91 -11.43 16.08 7.18
CA TYR A 91 -11.60 14.72 7.69
C TYR A 91 -10.25 14.06 8.02
N SER A 92 -10.26 13.24 9.06
CA SER A 92 -9.11 12.44 9.49
C SER A 92 -9.01 11.12 8.70
N LEU A 93 -7.87 10.43 8.81
CA LEU A 93 -7.71 9.08 8.24
C LEU A 93 -8.70 8.09 8.88
N GLU A 94 -8.94 8.22 10.18
CA GLU A 94 -9.86 7.39 10.93
C GLU A 94 -11.30 7.54 10.43
N ASP A 95 -11.74 8.77 10.15
CA ASP A 95 -13.07 9.04 9.59
C ASP A 95 -13.24 8.29 8.26
N MET A 96 -12.25 8.39 7.36
CA MET A 96 -12.26 7.71 6.06
C MET A 96 -12.42 6.19 6.22
N LEU A 97 -11.60 5.58 7.08
CA LEU A 97 -11.58 4.13 7.25
C LEU A 97 -12.88 3.62 7.89
N VAL A 98 -13.38 4.33 8.89
CA VAL A 98 -14.60 3.97 9.61
C VAL A 98 -15.81 4.09 8.71
N GLU A 99 -15.99 5.24 8.08
CA GLU A 99 -17.15 5.47 7.21
C GLU A 99 -17.17 4.50 6.03
N SER A 100 -16.00 4.14 5.49
CA SER A 100 -15.87 3.13 4.43
C SER A 100 -16.36 1.75 4.90
N ILE A 101 -15.91 1.29 6.07
CA ILE A 101 -16.27 -0.03 6.60
C ILE A 101 -17.74 -0.07 7.00
N GLU A 102 -18.23 0.94 7.72
CA GLU A 102 -19.63 1.02 8.14
C GLU A 102 -20.58 1.09 6.93
N THR A 103 -20.25 1.87 5.91
CA THR A 103 -21.04 1.92 4.67
C THR A 103 -21.08 0.55 3.99
N CYS A 104 -19.93 -0.15 3.92
CA CYS A 104 -19.88 -1.49 3.34
C CYS A 104 -20.71 -2.51 4.14
N ARG A 105 -20.70 -2.44 5.48
CA ARG A 105 -21.55 -3.27 6.35
C ARG A 105 -23.03 -3.01 6.10
N GLN A 106 -23.44 -1.75 6.13
CA GLN A 106 -24.84 -1.33 5.94
C GLN A 106 -25.39 -1.77 4.58
N LYS A 107 -24.54 -1.77 3.54
CA LYS A 107 -24.91 -2.19 2.19
C LYS A 107 -24.73 -3.69 1.94
N GLY A 108 -24.27 -4.47 2.93
CA GLY A 108 -24.07 -5.91 2.80
C GLY A 108 -22.86 -6.33 1.97
N PHE A 109 -21.90 -5.43 1.73
CA PHE A 109 -20.63 -5.74 1.05
C PHE A 109 -19.57 -6.31 2.00
N LEU A 110 -19.69 -6.04 3.31
CA LEU A 110 -18.84 -6.63 4.34
C LEU A 110 -19.71 -7.30 5.42
N PRO A 111 -19.33 -8.51 5.89
CA PRO A 111 -20.03 -9.15 6.98
C PRO A 111 -19.81 -8.40 8.29
N VAL A 112 -20.81 -8.38 9.18
CA VAL A 112 -20.69 -7.75 10.52
C VAL A 112 -19.89 -8.63 11.48
N THR A 113 -19.86 -9.93 11.25
CA THR A 113 -19.05 -10.90 12.00
C THR A 113 -18.45 -11.93 11.05
N LEU A 114 -17.20 -12.36 11.28
CA LEU A 114 -16.66 -13.48 10.50
C LEU A 114 -17.37 -14.79 10.89
N PRO A 115 -17.81 -15.60 9.91
CA PRO A 115 -18.33 -16.93 10.18
C PRO A 115 -17.23 -17.83 10.74
N GLU A 116 -17.59 -18.70 11.69
CA GLU A 116 -16.66 -19.45 12.54
C GLU A 116 -15.63 -20.31 11.79
N HIS A 117 -15.94 -20.71 10.56
CA HIS A 117 -15.06 -21.54 9.71
C HIS A 117 -13.86 -20.79 9.11
N LEU A 118 -13.81 -19.46 9.20
CA LEU A 118 -12.68 -18.63 8.74
C LEU A 118 -11.76 -18.21 9.90
N LYS A 119 -12.03 -18.69 11.12
CA LYS A 119 -11.16 -18.55 12.30
C LYS A 119 -10.10 -19.66 12.31
N SER A 120 -9.25 -19.75 11.30
CA SER A 120 -8.08 -20.65 11.32
C SER A 120 -6.81 -19.84 11.56
N GLU A 121 -5.76 -20.28 12.26
CA GLU A 121 -5.47 -21.40 13.15
C GLU A 121 -4.08 -21.06 13.76
N ASP A 122 -4.01 -20.22 14.81
CA ASP A 122 -2.78 -20.07 15.60
C ASP A 122 -2.82 -21.06 16.77
N LYS A 123 -2.81 -22.36 16.46
CA LYS A 123 -2.41 -23.38 17.42
C LYS A 123 -1.03 -23.87 17.06
N VAL A 124 -0.01 -23.25 17.65
CA VAL A 124 1.33 -23.85 17.74
C VAL A 124 1.23 -25.08 18.66
N PRO A 125 1.43 -26.31 18.18
CA PRO A 125 1.60 -27.45 19.07
C PRO A 125 3.06 -27.44 19.52
N GLY A 126 3.31 -27.03 20.77
CA GLY A 126 4.58 -27.28 21.42
C GLY A 126 4.81 -28.79 21.58
N ARG A 127 6.04 -29.24 21.34
CA ARG A 127 6.63 -30.42 22.00
C ARG A 127 8.16 -30.43 21.84
N ASP A 128 8.80 -30.58 22.99
CA ASP A 128 10.23 -30.63 23.22
C ASP A 128 10.92 -31.89 22.68
N ASP A 129 12.18 -31.66 22.27
CA ASP A 129 13.44 -32.39 22.45
C ASP A 129 13.64 -33.89 22.18
N ASN A 130 14.69 -34.10 21.37
CA ASN A 130 15.77 -35.10 21.42
C ASN A 130 15.57 -36.54 20.92
N LYS A 131 16.24 -36.84 19.79
CA LYS A 131 17.23 -37.94 19.75
C LYS A 131 18.29 -37.77 18.66
N GLU A 132 19.53 -37.62 19.11
CA GLU A 132 20.78 -37.69 18.35
C GLU A 132 21.08 -39.13 17.91
N ILE A 133 21.47 -39.36 16.65
CA ILE A 133 22.39 -40.45 16.24
C ILE A 133 23.33 -39.94 15.14
N LYS A 134 24.63 -39.97 15.45
CA LYS A 134 25.78 -39.73 14.57
C LYS A 134 26.04 -40.92 13.64
N ASN A 135 26.71 -40.65 12.52
CA ASN A 135 27.69 -41.45 11.73
C ASN A 135 27.60 -40.96 10.27
N GLY A 136 28.62 -40.67 9.46
CA GLY A 136 30.07 -40.77 9.56
C GLY A 136 30.63 -40.83 8.12
N SER A 137 31.58 -39.94 7.80
CA SER A 137 32.69 -40.06 6.83
C SER A 137 32.50 -40.02 5.30
N ALA A 138 33.51 -39.35 4.70
CA ALA A 138 34.03 -39.39 3.32
C ALA A 138 33.17 -38.73 2.23
N GLY A 139 33.70 -37.96 1.28
CA GLY A 139 35.07 -37.69 0.85
C GLY A 139 35.00 -36.79 -0.40
N LEU A 140 36.14 -36.19 -0.75
CA LEU A 140 36.38 -35.18 -1.79
C LEU A 140 35.86 -35.54 -3.20
N THR A 141 35.53 -34.54 -4.02
CA THR A 141 36.28 -34.19 -5.26
C THR A 141 35.67 -33.01 -6.03
N ASP A 142 36.57 -32.31 -6.73
CA ASP A 142 36.40 -31.15 -7.61
C ASP A 142 35.38 -31.31 -8.75
N GLY A 143 34.85 -30.16 -9.22
CA GLY A 143 34.00 -30.11 -10.40
C GLY A 143 33.71 -28.69 -10.88
N MET A 144 34.75 -28.02 -11.38
CA MET A 144 34.70 -26.73 -12.07
C MET A 144 33.90 -26.78 -13.37
N VAL A 145 32.88 -25.93 -13.57
CA VAL A 145 32.52 -25.34 -14.89
C VAL A 145 31.87 -23.97 -14.72
N ALA A 146 32.47 -22.99 -15.37
CA ALA A 146 31.95 -21.64 -15.60
C ALA A 146 30.94 -21.62 -16.76
N CYS A 147 29.92 -20.74 -16.67
CA CYS A 147 29.24 -20.26 -17.87
C CYS A 147 29.41 -18.74 -18.00
N LYS A 148 29.74 -18.33 -19.21
CA LYS A 148 30.38 -17.07 -19.56
C LYS A 148 29.38 -15.92 -19.69
N LYS A 149 29.93 -14.73 -19.48
CA LYS A 149 29.38 -13.40 -19.77
C LYS A 149 28.85 -13.28 -21.19
N THR A 150 27.80 -12.47 -21.38
CA THR A 150 27.60 -11.69 -22.62
C THR A 150 26.87 -10.38 -22.27
N GLU A 151 27.63 -9.29 -22.26
CA GLU A 151 27.24 -7.91 -22.63
C GLU A 151 28.31 -7.48 -23.67
N PRO A 152 28.16 -6.45 -24.54
CA PRO A 152 27.46 -5.18 -24.29
C PRO A 152 26.81 -4.48 -25.52
N GLY A 153 26.24 -3.30 -25.32
CA GLY A 153 25.95 -2.30 -26.38
C GLY A 153 24.79 -1.37 -25.99
N MET A 154 25.00 -0.21 -25.34
CA MET A 154 25.63 1.06 -25.75
C MET A 154 24.63 2.11 -26.27
N ALA A 155 24.49 3.16 -25.45
CA ALA A 155 24.27 4.60 -25.73
C ALA A 155 23.17 5.05 -26.72
N GLY A 156 22.35 6.00 -26.25
CA GLY A 156 21.47 6.81 -27.09
C GLY A 156 20.66 7.84 -26.31
N GLU A 157 21.30 8.95 -25.97
CA GLU A 157 20.70 10.19 -25.44
C GLU A 157 20.14 11.03 -26.60
N LYS A 158 18.92 11.59 -26.49
CA LYS A 158 18.55 12.98 -26.88
C LYS A 158 17.05 13.31 -26.75
N ALA A 159 16.82 14.39 -26.00
CA ALA A 159 16.03 15.60 -26.28
C ALA A 159 14.57 15.56 -26.79
N ASP A 160 13.74 16.24 -26.01
CA ASP A 160 12.54 17.04 -26.30
C ASP A 160 11.97 17.11 -27.72
N SER A 161 10.67 16.82 -27.82
CA SER A 161 9.77 17.60 -28.68
C SER A 161 8.41 17.78 -28.02
N HIS A 162 8.05 19.06 -27.91
CA HIS A 162 6.79 19.60 -27.41
C HIS A 162 5.65 19.26 -28.38
N MET A 163 4.63 18.51 -27.95
CA MET A 163 3.39 18.34 -28.71
C MET A 163 2.18 18.98 -28.00
N SER A 164 1.45 19.78 -28.78
CA SER A 164 0.24 20.52 -28.42
C SER A 164 -0.96 19.59 -28.19
N ALA A 165 -1.71 19.83 -27.11
CA ALA A 165 -2.93 19.10 -26.75
C ALA A 165 -4.18 19.70 -27.41
N GLN A 166 -4.33 19.50 -28.73
CA GLN A 166 -5.55 19.88 -29.46
C GLN A 166 -6.17 18.77 -30.32
N GLN A 167 -5.80 17.51 -30.12
CA GLN A 167 -6.46 16.41 -30.82
C GLN A 167 -6.93 15.36 -29.81
N ILE A 168 -8.09 14.76 -30.08
CA ILE A 168 -8.83 13.75 -29.30
C ILE A 168 -9.98 14.35 -28.46
N CYS A 169 -10.93 14.98 -29.16
CA CYS A 169 -12.36 14.98 -28.85
C CYS A 169 -13.13 15.04 -30.18
N ALA A 170 -13.33 13.87 -30.80
CA ALA A 170 -14.37 13.55 -31.78
C ALA A 170 -14.57 12.03 -31.78
#